data_AF-A0A1V4YLU8-F1
#
_entry.id   AF-A0A1V4YLU8-F1
#
_cell.length_a   1.000
_cell.length_b   1.000
_cell.length_c   1.000
_cell.angle_alpha   90.00
_cell.angle_beta   90.00
_cell.angle_gamma   90.00
#
_symmetry.space_group_name_H-M   'P 1'
#
loop_
_entity.id
_entity.type
_entity.pdbx_description
1 polymer ?
#
loop_
_entity_poly.entity_id
_entity_poly.type
_entity_poly.pdbx_seq_one_letter_code
_entity_poly.pdbx_strand_id
1 'polypeptide(L)'
;MFNITVIGLVLLDIILLTALIFINNINPQLYQFILYFDLFVVIILIAQFIYKFKNSTSKTKYLKDNWFDLVGMVPEIVLPGFATFLRYFRLIRILSLF
;
A
#
# COMPACT_ATOMS: atom_id res chain seq x y z
N MET A 1 1.79 -12.76 -14.88
CA MET A 1 0.99 -11.56 -15.23
C MET A 1 0.54 -10.76 -14.01
N PHE A 2 -0.07 -11.38 -12.99
CA PHE A 2 -0.59 -10.68 -11.79
C PHE A 2 0.43 -9.75 -11.10
N ASN A 3 1.70 -10.18 -10.99
CA ASN A 3 2.73 -9.38 -10.32
C ASN A 3 3.06 -8.06 -11.04
N ILE A 4 3.13 -8.03 -12.38
CA ILE A 4 3.50 -6.81 -13.13
C ILE A 4 2.37 -5.78 -13.03
N THR A 5 1.11 -6.22 -13.10
CA THR A 5 -0.05 -5.33 -12.94
C THR A 5 -0.10 -4.73 -11.54
N VAL A 6 0.11 -5.56 -10.50
CA VAL A 6 0.14 -5.09 -9.11
C VAL A 6 1.31 -4.13 -8.87
N ILE A 7 2.50 -4.44 -9.38
CA ILE A 7 3.66 -3.53 -9.33
C ILE A 7 3.30 -2.18 -9.96
N GLY A 8 2.68 -2.18 -11.14
CA GLY A 8 2.25 -0.95 -11.81
C GLY A 8 1.24 -0.13 -10.98
N LEU A 9 0.28 -0.80 -10.34
CA LEU A 9 -0.70 -0.15 -9.46
C LEU A 9 -0.05 0.45 -8.22
N VAL A 10 0.88 -0.26 -7.57
CA VAL A 10 1.62 0.23 -6.41
C VAL A 10 2.53 1.41 -6.79
N LEU A 11 3.20 1.36 -7.94
CA LEU A 11 4.00 2.48 -8.43
C LEU A 11 3.13 3.71 -8.71
N LEU A 12 1.97 3.52 -9.35
CA LEU A 12 1.04 4.60 -9.61
C LEU A 12 0.50 5.22 -8.31
N ASP A 13 0.16 4.39 -7.33
CA ASP A 13 -0.27 4.83 -6.00
C ASP A 13 0.80 5.70 -5.31
N ILE A 14 2.05 5.24 -5.31
CA ILE A 14 3.19 6.00 -4.76
C ILE A 14 3.33 7.35 -5.48
N ILE A 15 3.23 7.38 -6.81
CA ILE A 15 3.32 8.62 -7.60
C ILE A 15 2.18 9.58 -7.23
N LEU A 16 0.94 9.10 -7.16
CA LEU A 16 -0.24 9.92 -6.83
C LEU A 16 -0.13 10.50 -5.42
N LEU A 17 0.19 9.66 -4.43
CA LEU A 17 0.35 10.09 -3.04
C LEU A 17 1.57 11.00 -2.83
N THR A 18 2.60 10.88 -3.66
CA THR A 18 3.74 11.79 -3.65
C THR A 18 3.39 13.13 -4.30
N ALA A 19 2.64 13.12 -5.41
CA ALA A 19 2.16 14.32 -6.07
C ALA A 19 1.27 15.18 -5.15
N LEU A 20 0.46 14.55 -4.29
CA LEU A 20 -0.32 15.24 -3.24
C LEU A 20 0.54 16.13 -2.33
N ILE A 21 1.82 15.80 -2.12
CA ILE A 21 2.71 16.55 -1.24
C ILE A 21 3.16 17.86 -1.89
N PHE A 22 3.37 17.85 -3.21
CA PHE A 22 3.86 19.01 -3.95
C PHE A 22 2.73 19.96 -4.38
N ILE A 23 1.47 19.51 -4.33
CA ILE A 23 0.31 20.29 -4.72
C ILE A 23 -0.39 20.86 -3.48
N ASN A 24 -0.11 22.13 -3.17
CA ASN A 24 -0.64 22.79 -1.96
C ASN A 24 -2.15 23.12 -2.02
N ASN A 25 -2.75 23.21 -3.21
CA ASN A 25 -4.17 23.55 -3.41
C ASN A 25 -4.89 22.46 -4.23
N ILE A 26 -4.88 21.23 -3.74
CA ILE A 26 -5.58 20.15 -4.43
C ILE A 26 -7.09 20.24 -4.17
N ASN A 27 -7.89 19.92 -5.19
CA ASN A 27 -9.33 19.80 -5.03
C ASN A 27 -9.63 18.70 -3.98
N PRO A 28 -10.45 18.96 -2.95
CA PRO A 28 -10.85 17.96 -1.95
C PRO A 28 -11.40 16.66 -2.55
N GLN A 29 -12.12 16.73 -3.68
CA GLN A 29 -12.63 15.57 -4.39
C GLN A 29 -11.51 14.72 -4.98
N LEU A 30 -10.48 15.36 -5.55
CA LEU A 30 -9.32 14.68 -6.11
C LEU A 30 -8.47 14.03 -5.00
N TYR A 31 -8.34 14.71 -3.86
CA TYR A 31 -7.68 14.15 -2.68
C TYR A 31 -8.39 12.88 -2.18
N GLN A 32 -9.71 12.92 -2.03
CA GLN A 32 -10.48 11.74 -1.64
C GLN A 32 -10.38 10.61 -2.67
N PHE A 33 -10.40 10.92 -3.97
CA PHE A 33 -10.23 9.92 -5.00
C PHE A 33 -8.88 9.20 -4.88
N ILE A 34 -7.80 9.93 -4.62
CA ILE A 34 -6.46 9.35 -4.43
C ILE A 34 -6.43 8.45 -3.18
N LEU A 35 -7.07 8.87 -2.07
CA LEU A 35 -7.16 8.02 -0.87
C LEU A 35 -7.99 6.75 -1.09
N TYR A 36 -9.07 6.81 -1.88
CA TYR A 36 -9.82 5.61 -2.24
C TYR A 36 -9.06 4.70 -3.20
N PHE A 37 -8.25 5.28 -4.09
CA PHE A 37 -7.35 4.52 -4.95
C PHE A 37 -6.28 3.79 -4.13
N ASP A 38 -5.65 4.46 -3.17
CA ASP A 38 -4.72 3.87 -2.19
C ASP A 38 -5.37 2.67 -1.48
N LEU A 39 -6.57 2.86 -0.95
CA LEU A 39 -7.33 1.80 -0.29
C LEU A 39 -7.59 0.61 -1.23
N PHE A 40 -7.93 0.87 -2.49
CA PHE A 40 -8.15 -0.18 -3.49
C PHE A 40 -6.88 -1.00 -3.76
N VAL A 41 -5.74 -0.34 -3.94
CA VAL A 41 -4.45 -1.02 -4.16
C VAL A 41 -4.07 -1.86 -2.93
N VAL A 42 -4.25 -1.30 -1.73
CA VAL A 42 -4.02 -2.01 -0.47
C VAL A 42 -4.91 -3.26 -0.35
N ILE A 43 -6.19 -3.19 -0.71
CA ILE A 43 -7.09 -4.35 -0.69
C ILE A 43 -6.59 -5.47 -1.62
N ILE A 44 -6.07 -5.13 -2.81
CA ILE A 44 -5.49 -6.11 -3.73
C ILE A 44 -4.27 -6.79 -3.09
N LEU A 45 -3.38 -6.00 -2.46
CA LEU A 45 -2.21 -6.53 -1.76
C LEU A 45 -2.60 -7.46 -0.62
N ILE A 46 -3.59 -7.07 0.20
CA ILE A 46 -4.12 -7.91 1.29
C ILE A 46 -4.68 -9.22 0.75
N ALA A 47 -5.47 -9.18 -0.34
CA ALA A 47 -6.01 -10.38 -0.95
C ALA A 47 -4.89 -11.33 -1.44
N GLN A 48 -3.85 -10.78 -2.05
CA GLN A 48 -2.68 -11.55 -2.49
C GLN A 48 -1.91 -12.15 -1.31
N PHE A 49 -1.72 -11.37 -0.24
CA PHE A 49 -1.07 -11.84 0.98
C PHE A 49 -1.85 -12.96 1.65
N ILE A 50 -3.17 -12.82 1.77
CA ILE A 50 -4.03 -13.87 2.34
C ILE A 50 -3.95 -15.15 1.51
N TYR A 51 -3.94 -15.02 0.17
CA TYR A 51 -3.79 -16.18 -0.73
C TYR A 51 -2.45 -16.91 -0.50
N LYS A 52 -1.33 -16.17 -0.50
CA LYS A 52 0.00 -16.75 -0.24
C LYS A 52 0.13 -17.30 1.18
N PHE A 53 -0.42 -16.60 2.19
CA PHE A 53 -0.42 -17.02 3.58
C PHE A 53 -1.17 -18.33 3.78
N LYS A 54 -2.34 -18.49 3.13
CA LYS A 54 -3.12 -19.74 3.17
C LYS A 54 -2.39 -20.91 2.52
N ASN A 55 -1.65 -20.66 1.44
CA ASN A 55 -0.88 -21.70 0.74
C ASN A 55 0.50 -21.97 1.38
N SER A 56 0.91 -21.19 2.39
CA SER A 56 2.20 -21.37 3.05
C SER A 56 2.21 -22.60 3.97
N THR A 57 3.29 -23.38 3.94
CA THR A 57 3.49 -24.58 4.78
C THR A 57 3.61 -24.25 6.26
N SER A 58 4.12 -23.07 6.60
CA SER A 58 4.22 -22.60 7.98
C SER A 58 3.78 -21.14 8.08
N LYS A 59 2.59 -20.95 8.68
CA LYS A 59 1.98 -19.63 8.87
C LYS A 59 2.87 -18.67 9.68
N THR A 60 3.47 -19.18 10.75
CA THR A 60 4.33 -18.37 11.62
C THR A 60 5.63 -17.97 10.94
N LYS A 61 6.22 -18.86 10.15
CA LYS A 61 7.41 -18.53 9.35
C LYS A 61 7.06 -17.51 8.27
N TYR A 62 5.95 -17.71 7.56
CA TYR A 62 5.49 -16.78 6.53
C TYR A 62 5.25 -15.37 7.08
N LEU A 63 4.62 -15.24 8.25
CA LEU A 63 4.41 -13.94 8.90
C LEU A 63 5.72 -13.27 9.31
N LYS A 64 6.70 -14.03 9.81
CA LYS A 64 8.02 -13.49 10.18
C LYS A 64 8.84 -13.05 8.99
N ASP A 65 8.69 -13.73 7.86
CA ASP A 65 9.44 -13.42 6.65
C ASP A 65 8.78 -12.24 5.89
N ASN A 66 7.45 -12.14 5.91
CA ASN A 66 6.66 -11.14 5.17
C ASN A 66 5.97 -10.11 6.09
N TRP A 67 6.55 -9.82 7.27
CA TRP A 67 5.96 -8.85 8.19
C TRP A 67 5.95 -7.42 7.63
N PHE A 68 6.89 -7.10 6.73
CA PHE A 68 6.92 -5.82 6.02
C PHE A 68 5.67 -5.62 5.15
N ASP A 69 5.14 -6.69 4.54
CA ASP A 69 3.92 -6.64 3.74
C ASP A 69 2.72 -6.21 4.57
N LEU A 70 2.62 -6.71 5.81
CA LEU A 70 1.54 -6.34 6.73
C LEU A 70 1.58 -4.85 7.08
N VAL A 71 2.79 -4.32 7.28
CA VAL A 71 2.99 -2.90 7.58
C VAL A 71 2.72 -2.05 6.33
N GLY A 72 3.11 -2.52 5.15
CA GLY A 72 2.83 -1.87 3.87
C GLY A 72 1.34 -1.84 3.51
N MET A 73 0.54 -2.80 3.99
CA MET A 73 -0.90 -2.89 3.73
C MET A 73 -1.76 -1.96 4.61
N VAL A 74 -1.16 -0.98 5.30
CA VAL A 74 -1.94 0.02 6.05
C VAL A 74 -2.35 1.13 5.08
N PRO A 75 -3.67 1.36 4.84
CA PRO A 75 -4.14 2.42 3.96
C PRO A 75 -4.05 3.78 4.65
N GLU A 76 -3.76 4.83 3.88
CA GLU A 76 -3.52 6.18 4.39
C GLU A 76 -4.80 6.80 4.97
N ILE A 77 -5.97 6.38 4.50
CA ILE A 77 -7.28 6.80 4.99
C ILE A 77 -7.53 6.45 6.48
N VAL A 78 -6.86 5.43 7.03
CA VAL A 78 -7.07 4.96 8.41
C VAL A 78 -6.26 5.77 9.43
N LEU A 79 -5.24 6.50 8.99
CA LEU A 79 -4.32 7.21 9.88
C LEU A 79 -4.07 8.67 9.46
N PRO A 80 -5.13 9.48 9.26
CA PRO A 80 -5.00 10.86 8.75
C PRO A 80 -4.13 11.77 9.65
N GLY A 81 -4.02 11.48 10.96
CA GLY A 81 -3.18 12.23 11.91
C GLY A 81 -1.71 11.81 11.94
N PHE A 82 -1.35 10.66 11.36
CA PHE A 82 0.03 10.18 11.26
C PHE A 82 0.62 10.40 9.87
N ALA A 83 0.00 11.24 9.02
CA ALA A 83 0.38 11.46 7.63
C ALA A 83 1.90 11.67 7.42
N THR A 84 2.57 12.37 8.35
CA THR A 84 4.02 12.59 8.30
C THR A 84 4.83 11.32 8.55
N PHE A 85 4.42 10.48 9.52
CA PHE A 85 5.09 9.21 9.80
C PHE A 85 4.78 8.18 8.70
N LEU A 86 3.53 8.14 8.23
CA LEU A 86 3.07 7.24 7.18
C LEU A 86 3.77 7.47 5.84
N ARG A 87 4.20 8.70 5.53
CA ARG A 87 5.03 8.97 4.35
C ARG A 87 6.27 8.07 4.29
N TYR A 88 6.92 7.83 5.42
CA TYR A 88 8.08 6.92 5.49
C TYR A 88 7.66 5.45 5.40
N PHE A 89 6.51 5.10 5.98
CA PHE A 89 5.93 3.75 5.84
C PHE A 89 5.53 3.41 4.40
N ARG A 90 5.18 4.39 3.55
CA ARG A 90 4.90 4.13 2.11
C ARG A 90 6.08 3.51 1.38
N LEU A 91 7.31 3.88 1.72
CA LEU A 91 8.51 3.31 1.08
C LEU A 91 8.65 1.81 1.40
N ILE A 92 8.12 1.37 2.54
CA ILE A 92 8.10 -0.05 2.92
C ILE A 92 7.18 -0.85 1.98
N ARG A 93 6.16 -0.25 1.35
CA ARG A 93 5.35 -0.94 0.32
C ARG A 93 6.17 -1.38 -0.88
N ILE A 94 7.27 -0.70 -1.20
CA ILE A 94 8.17 -1.14 -2.28
C ILE A 94 8.80 -2.48 -1.91
N LEU A 95 9.10 -2.70 -0.62
CA LEU A 95 9.62 -3.99 -0.15
C LEU A 95 8.58 -5.10 -0.30
N SER A 96 7.28 -4.79 -0.21
CA SER A 96 6.22 -5.78 -0.45
C SER A 96 6.09 -6.25 -1.90
N LEU A 97 6.80 -5.59 -2.83
CA LEU A 97 6.89 -6.02 -4.22
C LEU A 97 7.96 -7.10 -4.45
N PHE A 98 8.90 -7.29 -3.52
CA PHE A 98 10.05 -8.18 -3.63
C PHE A 98 9.98 -9.35 -2.64
#